data_AF-A0A323TBJ7-F1
#
_entry.id   AF-A0A323TBJ7-F1
#
_cell.length_a   1.000
_cell.length_b   1.000
_cell.length_c   1.000
_cell.angle_alpha   90.00
_cell.angle_beta   90.00
_cell.angle_gamma   90.00
#
_symmetry.space_group_name_H-M   'P 1'
#
loop_
_entity.id
_entity.type
_entity.pdbx_description
1 polymer ?
#
loop_
_entity_poly.entity_id
_entity_poly.type
_entity_poly.pdbx_seq_one_letter_code
_entity_poly.pdbx_strand_id
1 'polypeptide(L)'
;MMEEGYETSKMNEFIKLVISILSVVGLIIVGIAGMVLISSALFQTEIIVQSWTALFLFAFGTFLWIVPLQVIDWMKLIPVQRRLRRIIYPYFITFIQIVFFAVYMIGLNVTISDVVFTNMGLISFISVIVFVANLVYSQFVRYIRKYKKARVHISA
;
A
#
# COMPACT_ATOMS: atom_id res chain seq x y z
N MET A 1 30.73 32.18 13.77
CA MET A 1 30.14 32.52 12.44
C MET A 1 30.05 31.35 11.46
N MET A 2 30.80 30.23 11.61
CA MET A 2 30.60 29.04 10.75
C MET A 2 29.48 28.08 11.22
N GLU A 3 29.05 28.14 12.49
CA GLU A 3 28.04 27.21 13.03
C GLU A 3 26.60 27.51 12.58
N GLU A 4 26.22 28.79 12.41
CA GLU A 4 24.87 29.18 11.94
C GLU A 4 24.57 28.70 10.50
N GLY A 5 25.59 28.59 9.64
CA GLY A 5 25.43 28.09 8.27
C GLY A 5 25.15 26.58 8.19
N TYR A 6 25.60 25.82 9.19
CA TYR A 6 25.42 24.36 9.22
C TYR A 6 24.03 23.95 9.70
N GLU A 7 23.48 24.65 10.70
CA GLU A 7 22.12 24.38 11.21
C GLU A 7 21.04 24.74 10.18
N THR A 8 21.19 25.87 9.48
CA THR A 8 20.27 26.28 8.43
C THR A 8 20.26 25.32 7.24
N SER A 9 21.41 24.75 6.88
CA SER A 9 21.52 23.72 5.84
C SER A 9 20.77 22.43 6.22
N LYS A 10 20.98 21.91 7.44
CA LYS A 10 20.27 20.72 7.95
C LYS A 10 18.76 20.92 8.03
N MET A 11 18.32 22.08 8.49
CA MET A 11 16.89 22.40 8.57
C MET A 11 16.23 22.39 7.18
N ASN A 12 16.90 22.94 6.17
CA ASN A 12 16.41 22.93 4.80
C ASN A 12 16.35 21.51 4.21
N GLU A 13 17.31 20.64 4.51
CA GLU A 13 17.26 19.23 4.11
C GLU A 13 16.11 18.47 4.79
N PHE A 14 15.90 18.70 6.08
CA PHE A 14 14.79 18.11 6.82
C PHE A 14 13.43 18.54 6.23
N ILE A 15 13.24 19.83 5.96
CA ILE A 15 12.01 20.34 5.34
C ILE A 15 11.78 19.69 3.97
N LYS A 16 12.82 19.60 3.13
CA LYS A 16 12.72 18.93 1.82
C LYS A 16 12.31 17.46 1.96
N LEU A 17 12.87 16.75 2.95
CA LEU A 17 12.53 15.36 3.22
C LEU A 17 11.06 15.23 3.65
N VAL A 18 10.59 16.07 4.56
CA VAL A 18 9.18 16.08 5.01
C VAL A 18 8.24 16.36 3.85
N ILE A 19 8.52 17.37 3.04
CA ILE A 19 7.71 17.71 1.85
C ILE A 19 7.69 16.54 0.86
N SER A 20 8.84 15.90 0.63
CA SER A 20 8.93 14.73 -0.24
C SER A 20 8.06 13.58 0.26
N ILE A 21 8.13 13.24 1.55
CA ILE A 21 7.28 12.19 2.15
C ILE A 21 5.81 12.54 2.01
N LEU A 22 5.41 13.76 2.36
CA LEU A 22 4.02 14.22 2.25
C LEU A 22 3.51 14.15 0.81
N SER A 23 4.35 14.51 -0.17
CA SER A 23 3.98 14.45 -1.59
C SER A 23 3.73 13.02 -2.05
N VAL A 24 4.55 12.07 -1.61
CA VAL A 24 4.40 10.64 -1.95
C VAL A 24 3.15 10.08 -1.30
N VAL A 25 2.92 10.38 -0.02
CA VAL A 25 1.71 9.96 0.71
C VAL A 25 0.46 10.53 0.05
N GLY A 26 0.47 11.81 -0.30
CA GLY A 26 -0.62 12.47 -1.01
C GLY A 26 -0.93 11.82 -2.36
N LEU A 27 0.09 11.50 -3.15
CA LEU A 27 -0.07 10.80 -4.43
C LEU A 27 -0.70 9.41 -4.27
N ILE A 28 -0.35 8.68 -3.21
CA ILE A 28 -0.94 7.36 -2.95
C ILE A 28 -2.41 7.50 -2.57
N ILE A 29 -2.76 8.44 -1.69
CA ILE A 29 -4.16 8.70 -1.29
C ILE A 29 -5.00 9.10 -2.50
N VAL A 30 -4.50 10.03 -3.32
CA VAL A 30 -5.16 10.44 -4.58
C VAL A 30 -5.29 9.25 -5.54
N GLY A 31 -4.28 8.39 -5.62
CA GLY A 31 -4.32 7.16 -6.41
C GLY A 31 -5.43 6.21 -5.96
N ILE A 32 -5.59 6.00 -4.64
CA ILE A 32 -6.67 5.16 -4.08
C ILE A 32 -8.03 5.80 -4.35
N ALA A 33 -8.19 7.11 -4.11
CA ALA A 33 -9.43 7.82 -4.42
C ALA A 33 -9.78 7.73 -5.92
N GLY A 34 -8.78 7.86 -6.80
CA GLY A 34 -8.93 7.67 -8.24
C GLY A 34 -9.37 6.24 -8.60
N MET A 35 -8.83 5.22 -7.93
CA MET A 35 -9.29 3.83 -8.12
C MET A 35 -10.75 3.65 -7.71
N VAL A 36 -11.18 4.23 -6.59
CA VAL A 36 -12.60 4.19 -6.17
C VAL A 36 -13.49 4.86 -7.22
N LEU A 37 -13.09 6.01 -7.76
CA LEU A 37 -13.84 6.71 -8.81
C LEU A 37 -13.92 5.88 -10.11
N ILE A 38 -12.81 5.26 -10.53
CA ILE A 38 -12.80 4.37 -11.70
C ILE A 38 -13.70 3.17 -11.46
N SER A 39 -13.62 2.53 -10.28
CA SER A 39 -14.49 1.42 -9.92
C SER A 39 -15.97 1.84 -9.88
N SER A 40 -16.28 3.02 -9.36
CA SER A 40 -17.64 3.58 -9.37
C SER A 40 -18.13 3.84 -10.80
N ALA A 41 -17.29 4.36 -11.69
CA ALA A 41 -17.64 4.56 -13.10
C ALA A 41 -17.89 3.23 -13.85
N LEU A 42 -17.17 2.16 -13.50
CA LEU A 42 -17.30 0.83 -14.12
C LEU A 42 -18.47 0.03 -13.53
N PHE A 43 -18.73 0.16 -12.24
CA PHE A 43 -19.75 -0.57 -11.49
C PHE A 43 -20.81 0.40 -10.96
N GLN A 44 -21.41 1.20 -11.85
CA GLN A 44 -22.28 2.36 -11.54
C GLN A 44 -23.36 2.12 -10.47
N THR A 45 -23.81 0.88 -10.28
CA THR A 45 -24.82 0.49 -9.28
C THR A 45 -24.23 0.04 -7.94
N GLU A 46 -22.95 -0.27 -7.88
CA GLU A 46 -22.31 -0.97 -6.76
C GLU A 46 -21.51 -0.05 -5.84
N ILE A 47 -21.07 1.11 -6.34
CA ILE A 47 -20.25 2.06 -5.58
C ILE A 47 -20.80 3.46 -5.78
N ILE A 48 -21.40 4.01 -4.75
CA ILE A 48 -21.98 5.36 -4.75
C ILE A 48 -21.14 6.25 -3.84
N VAL A 49 -20.50 7.25 -4.44
CA VAL A 49 -19.72 8.26 -3.72
C VAL A 49 -20.59 9.49 -3.53
N GLN A 50 -20.98 9.79 -2.28
CA GLN A 50 -21.85 10.93 -1.97
C GLN A 50 -21.04 12.17 -1.57
N SER A 51 -19.84 11.98 -1.04
CA SER A 51 -18.99 13.08 -0.53
C SER A 51 -17.52 12.89 -0.90
N TRP A 52 -16.90 13.97 -1.39
CA TRP A 52 -15.45 14.03 -1.64
C TRP A 52 -14.65 13.86 -0.36
N THR A 53 -15.11 14.45 0.75
CA THR A 53 -14.44 14.33 2.04
C THR A 53 -14.44 12.88 2.52
N ALA A 54 -15.57 12.18 2.35
CA ALA A 54 -15.68 10.78 2.71
C ALA A 54 -14.82 9.88 1.80
N LEU A 55 -14.72 10.19 0.51
CA LEU A 55 -13.80 9.53 -0.42
C LEU A 55 -12.35 9.64 0.04
N PHE A 56 -11.90 10.84 0.43
CA PHE A 56 -10.54 11.05 0.92
C PHE A 56 -10.30 10.39 2.28
N LEU A 57 -11.27 10.42 3.19
CA LEU A 57 -11.18 9.71 4.47
C LEU A 57 -11.11 8.19 4.28
N PHE A 58 -11.89 7.64 3.36
CA PHE A 58 -11.86 6.24 2.99
C PHE A 58 -10.52 5.85 2.34
N ALA A 59 -10.02 6.68 1.42
CA ALA A 59 -8.71 6.48 0.80
C ALA A 59 -7.58 6.55 1.82
N PHE A 60 -7.65 7.48 2.79
CA PHE A 60 -6.71 7.58 3.89
C PHE A 60 -6.77 6.36 4.82
N GLY A 61 -7.97 5.92 5.21
CA GLY A 61 -8.16 4.71 6.01
C GLY A 61 -7.63 3.47 5.31
N THR A 62 -7.86 3.36 4.00
CA THR A 62 -7.30 2.28 3.17
C THR A 62 -5.78 2.34 3.14
N PHE A 63 -5.20 3.53 2.95
CA PHE A 63 -3.75 3.75 2.96
C PHE A 63 -3.11 3.35 4.30
N LEU A 64 -3.75 3.70 5.43
CA LEU A 64 -3.25 3.39 6.76
C LEU A 64 -3.09 1.88 6.96
N TRP A 65 -3.94 1.09 6.32
CA TRP A 65 -3.85 -0.38 6.33
C TRP A 65 -2.76 -0.94 5.41
N ILE A 66 -2.34 -0.22 4.36
CA ILE A 66 -1.24 -0.65 3.48
C ILE A 66 0.07 -0.78 4.28
N VAL A 67 0.28 0.00 5.34
CA VAL A 67 1.49 -0.06 6.16
C VAL A 67 1.62 -1.42 6.89
N PRO A 68 0.63 -1.89 7.68
CA PRO A 68 0.63 -3.26 8.22
C PRO A 68 0.83 -4.35 7.17
N LEU A 69 0.20 -4.21 5.99
CA LEU A 69 0.35 -5.16 4.89
C LEU A 69 1.84 -5.30 4.48
N GLN A 70 2.56 -4.19 4.36
CA GLN A 70 3.98 -4.23 3.97
C GLN A 70 4.90 -4.73 5.08
N VAL A 71 4.62 -4.42 6.35
CA VAL A 71 5.41 -4.92 7.49
C VAL A 71 5.37 -6.45 7.57
N ILE A 72 4.19 -7.04 7.36
CA ILE A 72 4.02 -8.50 7.35
C ILE A 72 4.76 -9.12 6.16
N ASP A 73 4.76 -8.48 4.99
CA ASP A 73 5.53 -8.94 3.84
C ASP A 73 7.05 -8.88 4.09
N TRP A 74 7.54 -7.91 4.85
CA TRP A 74 8.95 -7.88 5.27
C TRP A 74 9.30 -9.01 6.22
N MET A 75 8.37 -9.48 7.06
CA MET A 75 8.59 -10.67 7.88
C MET A 75 8.83 -11.93 7.03
N LYS A 76 8.32 -11.99 5.79
CA LYS A 76 8.60 -13.08 4.84
C LYS A 76 10.06 -13.09 4.35
N LEU A 77 10.81 -11.99 4.51
CA LEU A 77 12.24 -11.94 4.18
C LEU A 77 13.12 -12.62 5.24
N ILE A 78 12.59 -12.89 6.44
CA ILE A 78 13.32 -13.59 7.49
C ILE A 78 13.44 -15.07 7.09
N PRO A 79 14.66 -15.63 6.94
CA PRO A 79 14.86 -16.98 6.44
C PRO A 79 14.51 -18.05 7.49
N VAL A 80 13.22 -18.29 7.73
CA VAL A 80 12.75 -19.35 8.64
C VAL A 80 12.58 -20.68 7.88
N GLN A 81 13.68 -21.44 7.89
CA GLN A 81 13.85 -22.91 7.98
C GLN A 81 12.73 -23.89 7.51
N ARG A 82 13.17 -24.93 6.76
CA ARG A 82 12.51 -26.16 6.20
C ARG A 82 11.74 -26.03 4.86
N ARG A 83 12.02 -26.94 3.89
CA ARG A 83 11.58 -26.91 2.47
C ARG A 83 10.06 -26.73 2.26
N LEU A 84 9.22 -27.48 2.99
CA LEU A 84 7.76 -27.41 2.85
C LEU A 84 7.19 -26.08 3.40
N ARG A 85 7.70 -25.62 4.55
CA ARG A 85 7.26 -24.35 5.15
C ARG A 85 7.62 -23.14 4.28
N ARG A 86 8.74 -23.18 3.55
CA ARG A 86 9.12 -22.11 2.61
C ARG A 86 8.09 -21.85 1.51
N ILE A 87 7.36 -22.87 1.06
CA ILE A 87 6.38 -22.73 -0.02
C ILE A 87 5.03 -22.29 0.54
N ILE A 88 4.52 -22.97 1.57
CA ILE A 88 3.14 -22.76 2.06
C ILE A 88 3.01 -21.49 2.91
N TYR A 89 4.01 -21.18 3.73
CA TYR A 89 3.98 -20.06 4.67
C TYR A 89 3.69 -18.69 4.00
N PRO A 90 4.36 -18.29 2.91
CA PRO A 90 4.07 -17.00 2.28
C PRO A 90 2.63 -16.90 1.78
N TYR A 91 2.06 -17.97 1.20
CA TYR A 91 0.67 -17.97 0.74
C TYR A 91 -0.32 -17.92 1.90
N PHE A 92 -0.07 -18.66 2.98
CA PHE A 92 -0.92 -18.66 4.16
C PHE A 92 -0.97 -17.28 4.84
N ILE A 93 0.19 -16.63 4.99
CA ILE A 93 0.27 -15.27 5.54
C ILE A 93 -0.47 -14.28 4.62
N THR A 94 -0.26 -14.36 3.30
CA THR A 94 -1.01 -13.50 2.35
C THR A 94 -2.52 -13.73 2.44
N PHE A 95 -2.97 -14.98 2.62
CA PHE A 95 -4.39 -15.29 2.76
C PHE A 95 -4.98 -14.66 4.02
N ILE A 96 -4.35 -14.87 5.18
CA ILE A 96 -4.76 -14.24 6.45
C ILE A 96 -4.82 -12.72 6.27
N GLN A 97 -3.79 -12.15 5.65
CA GLN A 97 -3.68 -10.73 5.41
C GLN A 97 -4.82 -10.17 4.54
N ILE A 98 -5.22 -10.89 3.48
CA ILE A 98 -6.39 -10.53 2.65
C ILE A 98 -7.68 -10.61 3.47
N VAL A 99 -7.85 -11.64 4.31
CA VAL A 99 -9.04 -11.80 5.16
C VAL A 99 -9.13 -10.67 6.18
N PHE A 100 -8.04 -10.35 6.88
CA PHE A 100 -8.01 -9.23 7.83
C PHE A 100 -8.25 -7.88 7.14
N PHE A 101 -7.68 -7.70 5.94
CA PHE A 101 -7.97 -6.52 5.13
C PHE A 101 -9.44 -6.43 4.74
N ALA A 102 -10.06 -7.54 4.31
CA ALA A 102 -11.47 -7.55 3.97
C ALA A 102 -12.35 -7.18 5.16
N VAL A 103 -12.09 -7.75 6.35
CA VAL A 103 -12.81 -7.41 7.58
C VAL A 103 -12.62 -5.93 7.93
N TYR A 104 -11.41 -5.40 7.80
CA TYR A 104 -11.13 -3.98 8.02
C TYR A 104 -11.89 -3.08 7.04
N MET A 105 -11.93 -3.43 5.75
CA MET A 105 -12.66 -2.67 4.73
C MET A 105 -14.17 -2.68 4.98
N ILE A 106 -14.72 -3.80 5.46
CA ILE A 106 -16.13 -3.86 5.91
C ILE A 106 -16.35 -2.88 7.07
N GLY A 107 -15.46 -2.88 8.07
CA GLY A 107 -15.52 -1.94 9.20
C GLY A 107 -15.45 -0.48 8.76
N LEU A 108 -14.56 -0.14 7.82
CA LEU A 108 -14.45 1.20 7.23
C LEU A 108 -15.73 1.61 6.49
N ASN A 109 -16.31 0.71 5.68
CA ASN A 109 -17.56 0.96 4.95
C ASN A 109 -18.73 1.23 5.91
N VAL A 110 -18.79 0.53 7.04
CA VAL A 110 -19.83 0.77 8.06
C VAL A 110 -19.59 2.09 8.82
N THR A 111 -18.34 2.50 9.00
CA THR A 111 -17.98 3.71 9.74
C THR A 111 -18.15 4.98 8.90
N ILE A 112 -17.92 4.90 7.60
CA ILE A 112 -17.98 6.04 6.67
C ILE A 112 -19.26 5.91 5.82
N SER A 113 -20.36 6.50 6.29
CA SER A 113 -21.70 6.38 5.68
C SER A 113 -21.84 6.97 4.28
N ASP A 114 -20.96 7.91 3.91
CA ASP A 114 -21.11 8.71 2.69
C ASP A 114 -20.37 8.11 1.48
N VAL A 115 -19.74 6.95 1.66
CA VAL A 115 -19.23 6.11 0.57
C VAL A 115 -19.90 4.75 0.69
N VAL A 116 -20.95 4.53 -0.10
CA VAL A 116 -21.77 3.33 0.00
C VAL A 116 -21.24 2.30 -0.99
N PHE A 117 -20.66 1.23 -0.46
CA PHE A 117 -20.35 0.03 -1.23
C PHE A 117 -21.42 -1.03 -1.01
N THR A 118 -21.93 -1.61 -2.09
CA THR A 118 -22.63 -2.91 -2.02
C THR A 118 -21.64 -4.01 -1.67
N ASN A 119 -22.13 -5.18 -1.25
CA ASN A 119 -21.26 -6.34 -0.99
C ASN A 119 -20.42 -6.71 -2.22
N MET A 120 -21.01 -6.66 -3.42
CA MET A 120 -20.29 -6.94 -4.67
C MET A 120 -19.28 -5.84 -5.01
N GLY A 121 -19.63 -4.57 -4.82
CA GLY A 121 -18.73 -3.43 -5.01
C GLY A 121 -17.53 -3.47 -4.06
N LEU A 122 -17.74 -3.86 -2.80
CA LEU A 122 -16.67 -3.99 -1.81
C LEU A 122 -15.72 -5.14 -2.14
N ILE A 123 -16.26 -6.31 -2.54
CA ILE A 123 -15.45 -7.47 -2.95
C ILE A 123 -14.64 -7.15 -4.21
N SER A 124 -15.25 -6.51 -5.21
CA SER A 124 -14.56 -6.14 -6.44
C SER A 124 -13.44 -5.13 -6.17
N PHE A 125 -13.71 -4.12 -5.33
CA PHE A 125 -12.73 -3.13 -4.91
C PHE A 125 -11.54 -3.74 -4.16
N ILE A 126 -11.80 -4.61 -3.17
CA ILE A 126 -10.75 -5.33 -2.45
C ILE A 126 -9.90 -6.14 -3.43
N SER A 127 -10.52 -6.85 -4.37
CA SER A 127 -9.83 -7.66 -5.36
C SER A 127 -8.92 -6.81 -6.24
N VAL A 128 -9.39 -5.64 -6.70
CA VAL A 128 -8.60 -4.68 -7.48
C VAL A 128 -7.43 -4.15 -6.67
N ILE A 129 -7.64 -3.70 -5.43
CA ILE A 129 -6.56 -3.21 -4.56
C ILE A 129 -5.51 -4.28 -4.33
N VAL A 130 -5.91 -5.50 -3.97
CA VAL A 130 -4.99 -6.60 -3.71
C VAL A 130 -4.19 -6.93 -4.97
N PHE A 131 -4.83 -6.93 -6.14
CA PHE A 131 -4.17 -7.16 -7.42
C PHE A 131 -3.15 -6.06 -7.75
N VAL A 132 -3.54 -4.79 -7.62
CA VAL A 132 -2.65 -3.65 -7.85
C VAL A 132 -1.48 -3.64 -6.87
N ALA A 133 -1.73 -3.89 -5.58
CA ALA A 133 -0.68 -3.96 -4.56
C ALA A 133 0.34 -5.06 -4.90
N ASN A 134 -0.12 -6.25 -5.30
CA ASN A 134 0.75 -7.34 -5.73
C ASN A 134 1.54 -7.00 -6.99
N LEU A 135 0.93 -6.31 -7.97
CA LEU A 135 1.63 -5.83 -9.16
C LEU A 135 2.71 -4.81 -8.82
N VAL A 136 2.38 -3.80 -8.02
CA VAL A 136 3.33 -2.77 -7.57
C VAL A 136 4.49 -3.41 -6.81
N TYR A 137 4.20 -4.33 -5.88
CA TYR A 137 5.23 -5.07 -5.15
C TYR A 137 6.13 -5.89 -6.09
N SER A 138 5.54 -6.60 -7.06
CA SER A 138 6.30 -7.38 -8.05
C SER A 138 7.22 -6.48 -8.89
N GLN A 139 6.74 -5.32 -9.34
CA GLN A 139 7.54 -4.33 -10.07
C GLN A 139 8.66 -3.76 -9.20
N PHE A 140 8.37 -3.44 -7.94
CA PHE A 140 9.36 -2.93 -6.99
C PHE A 140 10.47 -3.96 -6.72
N VAL A 141 10.11 -5.22 -6.51
CA VAL A 141 11.08 -6.31 -6.34
C VAL A 141 11.92 -6.50 -7.61
N ARG A 142 11.33 -6.44 -8.81
CA ARG A 142 12.06 -6.50 -10.08
C ARG A 142 13.04 -5.33 -10.22
N TYR A 143 12.60 -4.12 -9.86
CA TYR A 143 13.43 -2.93 -9.87
C TYR A 143 14.62 -3.08 -8.92
N ILE A 144 14.40 -3.44 -7.65
CA ILE A 144 15.48 -3.67 -6.66
C ILE A 144 16.45 -4.76 -7.13
N ARG A 145 15.95 -5.86 -7.70
CA ARG A 145 16.80 -6.94 -8.20
C ARG A 145 17.74 -6.48 -9.32
N LYS A 146 17.34 -5.49 -10.13
CA LYS A 146 18.20 -4.89 -11.17
C LYS A 146 19.43 -4.16 -10.60
N TYR A 147 19.32 -3.60 -9.40
CA TYR A 147 20.43 -2.90 -8.73
C TYR A 147 21.27 -3.80 -7.82
N LYS A 148 20.82 -5.03 -7.56
CA LYS A 148 21.62 -6.03 -6.87
C LYS A 148 22.69 -6.56 -7.82
N LYS A 149 23.92 -6.00 -7.76
CA LYS A 149 25.09 -6.59 -8.42
C LYS A 149 25.19 -8.08 -8.02
N ALA A 150 25.33 -8.95 -9.00
CA ALA A 150 25.61 -10.37 -8.77
C ALA A 150 26.93 -10.50 -8.00
N ARG A 151 26.87 -10.69 -6.68
CA ARG A 151 28.04 -11.10 -5.87
C ARG A 151 28.28 -12.59 -6.07
N VAL A 152 28.67 -13.02 -7.26
CA VAL A 152 29.58 -14.16 -7.42
C VAL A 152 30.33 -13.98 -8.74
N HIS A 153 31.54 -13.45 -8.66
CA HIS A 153 32.55 -13.69 -9.68
C HIS A 153 33.16 -15.04 -9.29
N ILE A 154 32.72 -16.12 -9.92
CA ILE A 154 33.51 -17.35 -9.90
C ILE A 154 34.57 -17.12 -10.97
N SER A 155 35.75 -16.65 -10.57
CA SER A 155 36.94 -16.83 -11.37
C SER A 155 37.25 -18.33 -11.31
N ALA A 156 37.07 -19.00 -12.44
CA ALA A 156 37.77 -20.27 -12.68
C ALA A 156 39.26 -19.99 -12.89
#